data_AF-A0A365XWK3-F1
#
_entry.id   AF-A0A365XWK3-F1
#
_cell.length_a   1.000
_cell.length_b   1.000
_cell.length_c   1.000
_cell.angle_alpha   90.00
_cell.angle_beta   90.00
_cell.angle_gamma   90.00
#
_symmetry.space_group_name_H-M   'P 1'
#
loop_
_entity.id
_entity.type
_entity.pdbx_description
1 polymer ?
#
loop_
_entity_poly.entity_id
_entity_poly.type
_entity_poly.pdbx_seq_one_letter_code
_entity_poly.pdbx_strand_id
1 'polypeptide(L)'
;MAIALSGLTLLFACDERDTYTSYSSTEKNGIASGSISLSNDSVSLEISYSGDIQLNEEGTAVKTISPEGFLKYKKNNKKFSAVSDKQGNITYELSDAGNSPEGDAARNTFIADALREMVVYGFNAKNRLPALYKKGGSAAVLREAAAARTDELRSSYLEFLLKIDSLQQSDLTLIAQMVAGKINGDVEKVKLLQLFRTGYMSDIQTANAALSIAESIHSGLEKTKALELILAQPIMTDEVVRALKINNTISGDLGKMDVLYFLAKKEHQPSEHWIALINATGQLSSELERAKVLEQIATKLPADEPTVKEAFRKVAGTITSPMIAEKVMGAVK
;
A
#
# COMPACT_ATOMS: atom_id res chain seq x y z
N MET A 1 -25.98 -13.71 10.96
CA MET A 1 -26.16 -12.88 9.76
C MET A 1 -24.96 -13.13 8.87
N ALA A 2 -25.07 -14.08 7.94
CA ALA A 2 -23.97 -14.52 7.09
C ALA A 2 -23.87 -13.57 5.89
N ILE A 3 -22.75 -12.88 5.75
CA ILE A 3 -22.46 -12.04 4.59
C ILE A 3 -21.94 -12.98 3.51
N ALA A 4 -22.75 -13.21 2.47
CA ALA A 4 -22.32 -13.85 1.24
C ALA A 4 -21.31 -12.91 0.55
N LEU A 5 -20.03 -13.27 0.57
CA LEU A 5 -19.00 -12.54 -0.17
C LEU A 5 -18.97 -13.08 -1.60
N SER A 6 -19.54 -12.31 -2.53
CA SER A 6 -19.47 -12.54 -3.96
C SER A 6 -18.01 -12.64 -4.42
N GLY A 7 -17.70 -13.66 -5.23
CA GLY A 7 -16.37 -13.93 -5.75
C GLY A 7 -15.76 -12.70 -6.43
N LEU A 8 -14.54 -12.37 -6.02
CA LEU A 8 -13.78 -11.23 -6.52
C LEU A 8 -12.66 -11.77 -7.40
N THR A 9 -12.83 -11.66 -8.71
CA THR A 9 -11.75 -11.87 -9.69
C THR A 9 -11.05 -10.53 -9.87
N LEU A 10 -9.85 -10.38 -9.32
CA LEU A 10 -9.00 -9.22 -9.56
C LEU A 10 -7.96 -9.59 -10.63
N LEU A 11 -8.05 -8.90 -11.77
CA LEU A 11 -7.03 -8.89 -12.81
C LEU A 11 -6.22 -7.60 -12.63
N PHE A 12 -4.98 -7.72 -12.19
CA PHE A 12 -4.03 -6.61 -12.20
C PHE A 12 -3.04 -6.83 -13.35
N ALA A 13 -3.02 -5.90 -14.30
CA ALA A 13 -1.96 -5.78 -15.30
C ALA A 13 -1.14 -4.55 -14.94
N CYS A 14 0.16 -4.71 -14.68
CA CYS A 14 1.09 -3.61 -14.50
C CYS A 14 2.30 -3.87 -15.40
N ASP A 15 2.65 -2.89 -16.23
CA ASP A 15 3.63 -3.00 -17.31
C ASP A 15 5.04 -2.58 -16.86
N GLU A 16 5.96 -3.52 -16.87
CA GLU A 16 7.23 -3.53 -17.64
C GLU A 16 7.96 -4.84 -17.25
N ARG A 17 7.86 -5.84 -18.15
CA ARG A 17 7.94 -7.32 -17.98
C ARG A 17 6.58 -7.93 -17.66
N ASP A 18 5.92 -8.48 -18.68
CA ASP A 18 4.61 -9.15 -18.64
C ASP A 18 4.54 -10.25 -17.55
N THR A 19 4.34 -9.84 -16.30
CA THR A 19 4.14 -10.74 -15.18
C THR A 19 2.66 -10.78 -14.90
N TYR A 20 2.01 -11.81 -15.44
CA TYR A 20 0.61 -12.08 -15.16
C TYR A 20 0.50 -12.75 -13.81
N THR A 21 -0.22 -12.14 -12.86
CA THR A 21 -0.59 -12.78 -11.59
C THR A 21 -2.11 -12.83 -11.50
N SER A 22 -2.68 -14.00 -11.24
CA SER A 22 -4.11 -14.15 -10.99
C SER A 22 -4.35 -14.92 -9.70
N TYR A 23 -5.38 -14.46 -8.99
CA TYR A 23 -5.87 -15.09 -7.77
C TYR A 23 -7.34 -15.41 -7.95
N SER A 24 -7.72 -16.62 -7.60
CA SER A 24 -9.11 -17.00 -7.43
C SER A 24 -9.29 -17.70 -6.10
N SER A 25 -10.34 -17.36 -5.39
CA SER A 25 -10.75 -18.06 -4.17
C SER A 25 -12.27 -18.04 -4.12
N THR A 26 -12.86 -19.21 -3.96
CA THR A 26 -14.31 -19.39 -3.82
C THR A 26 -14.58 -20.35 -2.68
N GLU A 27 -15.55 -20.03 -1.85
CA GLU A 27 -16.08 -20.93 -0.84
C GLU A 27 -17.50 -21.33 -1.24
N LYS A 28 -17.74 -22.63 -1.43
CA LYS A 28 -19.07 -23.18 -1.74
C LYS A 28 -19.39 -24.30 -0.77
N ASN A 29 -20.53 -24.19 -0.09
CA ASN A 29 -20.97 -25.16 0.93
C ASN A 29 -19.90 -25.41 2.03
N GLY A 30 -19.14 -24.38 2.41
CA GLY A 30 -18.06 -24.50 3.40
C GLY A 30 -16.76 -25.12 2.88
N ILE A 31 -16.69 -25.45 1.58
CA ILE A 31 -15.47 -25.95 0.93
C ILE A 31 -14.78 -24.79 0.25
N ALA A 32 -13.61 -24.41 0.77
CA ALA A 32 -12.73 -23.45 0.13
C ALA A 32 -12.03 -24.09 -1.07
N SER A 33 -11.95 -23.37 -2.18
CA SER A 33 -11.18 -23.73 -3.35
C SER A 33 -10.55 -22.49 -3.94
N GLY A 34 -9.40 -22.61 -4.58
CA GLY A 34 -8.75 -21.47 -5.16
C GLY A 34 -7.57 -21.83 -6.04
N SER A 35 -7.10 -20.81 -6.74
CA SER A 35 -5.89 -20.88 -7.53
C SER A 35 -5.07 -19.59 -7.39
N ILE A 36 -3.75 -19.75 -7.48
CA ILE A 36 -2.79 -18.67 -7.62
C ILE A 36 -1.93 -19.03 -8.82
N SER A 37 -1.95 -18.20 -9.85
CA SER A 37 -1.13 -18.41 -11.04
C SER A 37 -0.25 -17.20 -11.26
N LEU A 38 1.04 -17.44 -11.50
CA LEU A 38 1.99 -16.41 -11.90
C LEU A 38 2.75 -16.89 -13.13
N SER A 39 2.83 -16.06 -14.15
CA SER A 39 3.58 -16.37 -15.36
C SER A 39 4.34 -15.15 -15.87
N ASN A 40 5.62 -15.33 -16.14
CA ASN A 40 6.49 -14.43 -16.91
C ASN A 40 7.52 -15.25 -17.71
N ASP A 41 8.44 -14.58 -18.41
CA ASP A 41 9.45 -15.21 -19.28
C ASP A 41 10.33 -16.28 -18.60
N SER A 42 10.46 -16.24 -17.27
CA SER A 42 11.38 -17.09 -16.51
C SER A 42 10.70 -18.01 -15.49
N VAL A 43 9.44 -17.72 -15.14
CA VAL A 43 8.71 -18.41 -14.09
C VAL A 43 7.28 -18.68 -14.54
N SER A 44 6.88 -19.95 -14.51
CA SER A 44 5.49 -20.38 -14.54
C SER A 44 5.17 -21.07 -13.23
N LEU A 45 4.31 -20.47 -12.41
CA LEU A 45 3.84 -20.96 -11.12
C LEU A 45 2.33 -21.15 -11.18
N GLU A 46 1.87 -22.30 -10.72
CA GLU A 46 0.46 -22.63 -10.52
C GLU A 46 0.29 -23.29 -9.16
N ILE A 47 -0.58 -22.73 -8.34
CA ILE A 47 -1.03 -23.28 -7.08
C ILE A 47 -2.53 -23.48 -7.21
N SER A 48 -3.04 -24.67 -6.93
CA SER A 48 -4.47 -24.91 -6.87
C SER A 48 -4.82 -25.78 -5.67
N TYR A 49 -5.96 -25.50 -5.06
CA TYR A 49 -6.37 -26.22 -3.85
C TYR A 49 -7.88 -26.32 -3.72
N SER A 50 -8.30 -27.32 -2.96
CA SER A 50 -9.69 -27.54 -2.55
C SER A 50 -9.73 -28.19 -1.17
N GLY A 51 -10.66 -27.77 -0.33
CA GLY A 51 -10.83 -28.25 1.03
C GLY A 51 -10.23 -27.33 2.10
N ASP A 52 -10.42 -27.72 3.36
CA ASP A 52 -9.76 -27.10 4.51
C ASP A 52 -8.36 -27.71 4.67
N ILE A 53 -7.33 -26.87 4.53
CA ILE A 53 -5.93 -27.28 4.52
C ILE A 53 -5.20 -26.59 5.66
N GLN A 54 -4.71 -27.40 6.60
CA GLN A 54 -3.92 -26.92 7.72
C GLN A 54 -2.47 -27.29 7.50
N LEU A 55 -1.59 -26.29 7.54
CA LEU A 55 -0.15 -26.50 7.57
C LEU A 55 0.34 -26.60 9.01
N ASN A 56 1.55 -27.13 9.21
CA ASN A 56 2.26 -26.90 10.46
C ASN A 56 2.60 -25.41 10.64
N GLU A 57 3.04 -25.04 11.84
CA GLU A 57 3.30 -23.64 12.18
C GLU A 57 4.37 -23.03 11.27
N GLU A 58 5.37 -23.84 10.90
CA GLU A 58 6.48 -23.45 10.05
C GLU A 58 6.07 -23.31 8.57
N GLY A 59 4.90 -23.81 8.17
CA GLY A 59 4.48 -23.85 6.77
C GLY A 59 5.32 -24.78 5.90
N THR A 60 5.86 -25.85 6.49
CA THR A 60 6.76 -26.82 5.84
C THR A 60 6.18 -28.22 5.72
N ALA A 61 5.01 -28.48 6.30
CA ALA A 61 4.31 -29.75 6.19
C ALA A 61 2.80 -29.52 6.19
N VAL A 62 2.07 -30.37 5.46
CA VAL A 62 0.61 -30.41 5.53
C VAL A 62 0.20 -31.27 6.72
N LYS A 63 -0.52 -30.68 7.68
CA LYS A 63 -1.08 -31.39 8.84
C LYS A 63 -2.35 -32.14 8.47
N THR A 64 -3.28 -31.44 7.81
CA THR A 64 -4.57 -32.02 7.39
C THR A 64 -5.02 -31.42 6.07
N ILE A 65 -5.75 -32.23 5.31
CA ILE A 65 -6.58 -31.79 4.19
C ILE A 65 -7.95 -32.43 4.45
N SER A 66 -9.04 -31.67 4.31
CA SER A 66 -10.38 -32.24 4.43
C SER A 66 -10.59 -33.40 3.44
N PRO A 67 -11.44 -34.40 3.73
CA PRO A 67 -11.71 -35.51 2.84
C PRO A 67 -11.97 -35.07 1.39
N GLU A 68 -11.38 -35.79 0.44
CA GLU A 68 -11.46 -35.49 -1.02
C GLU A 68 -10.87 -34.12 -1.44
N GLY A 69 -10.21 -33.40 -0.52
CA GLY A 69 -9.48 -32.17 -0.80
C GLY A 69 -8.12 -32.43 -1.45
N PHE A 70 -7.51 -31.36 -1.97
CA PHE A 70 -6.18 -31.42 -2.56
C PHE A 70 -5.41 -30.11 -2.44
N LEU A 71 -4.09 -30.22 -2.53
CA LEU A 71 -3.16 -29.12 -2.70
C LEU A 71 -2.19 -29.46 -3.84
N LYS A 72 -2.15 -28.63 -4.88
CA LYS A 72 -1.27 -28.80 -6.02
C LYS A 72 -0.39 -27.57 -6.20
N TYR A 73 0.86 -27.81 -6.51
CA TYR A 73 1.85 -26.81 -6.87
C TYR A 73 2.61 -27.29 -8.10
N LYS A 74 2.80 -26.38 -9.04
CA LYS A 74 3.64 -26.57 -10.20
C LYS A 74 4.45 -25.30 -10.40
N LYS A 75 5.78 -25.42 -10.41
CA LYS A 75 6.66 -24.34 -10.79
C LYS A 75 7.67 -24.82 -11.81
N ASN A 76 7.58 -24.31 -13.03
CA ASN A 76 8.38 -24.78 -14.16
C ASN A 76 8.25 -26.33 -14.27
N ASN A 77 9.33 -27.05 -14.01
CA ASN A 77 9.39 -28.52 -14.06
C ASN A 77 9.13 -29.21 -12.71
N LYS A 78 9.01 -28.46 -11.61
CA LYS A 78 8.72 -28.99 -10.27
C LYS A 78 7.21 -29.14 -10.09
N LYS A 79 6.80 -30.29 -9.55
CA LYS A 79 5.40 -30.63 -9.24
C LYS A 79 5.31 -31.21 -7.83
N PHE A 80 4.31 -30.76 -7.10
CA PHE A 80 3.90 -31.25 -5.80
C PHE A 80 2.38 -31.42 -5.82
N SER A 81 1.88 -32.57 -5.39
CA SER A 81 0.46 -32.80 -5.17
C SER A 81 0.28 -33.52 -3.84
N ALA A 82 -0.62 -33.02 -3.00
CA ALA A 82 -1.08 -33.66 -1.79
C ALA A 82 -2.60 -33.86 -1.92
N VAL A 83 -3.08 -35.10 -1.91
CA VAL A 83 -4.49 -35.43 -2.13
C VAL A 83 -5.01 -36.23 -0.94
N SER A 84 -6.13 -35.79 -0.37
CA SER A 84 -6.82 -36.51 0.69
C SER A 84 -7.79 -37.54 0.12
N ASP A 85 -7.76 -38.76 0.65
CA ASP A 85 -8.83 -39.74 0.43
C ASP A 85 -10.10 -39.37 1.23
N LYS A 86 -11.12 -40.26 1.18
CA LYS A 86 -12.39 -40.10 1.89
C LYS A 86 -12.26 -40.19 3.42
N GLN A 87 -11.13 -40.70 3.91
CA GLN A 87 -10.82 -40.87 5.33
C GLN A 87 -9.93 -39.76 5.88
N GLY A 88 -9.43 -38.86 5.03
CA GLY A 88 -8.51 -37.79 5.44
C GLY A 88 -7.03 -38.16 5.28
N ASN A 89 -6.69 -39.34 4.73
CA ASN A 89 -5.30 -39.74 4.55
C ASN A 89 -4.71 -39.02 3.33
N ILE A 90 -3.52 -38.45 3.51
CA ILE A 90 -2.88 -37.63 2.48
C ILE A 90 -1.85 -38.48 1.72
N THR A 91 -2.00 -38.53 0.39
CA THR A 91 -1.00 -39.10 -0.53
C THR A 91 -0.25 -37.98 -1.24
N TYR A 92 1.06 -38.15 -1.38
CA TYR A 92 1.94 -37.16 -2.01
C TYR A 92 2.52 -37.67 -3.33
N GLU A 93 2.45 -36.84 -4.37
CA GLU A 93 3.16 -37.03 -5.64
C GLU A 93 4.14 -35.87 -5.84
N LEU A 94 5.41 -36.20 -6.07
CA LEU A 94 6.51 -35.25 -6.18
C LEU A 94 7.27 -35.50 -7.48
N SER A 95 7.61 -34.46 -8.23
CA SER A 95 8.45 -34.59 -9.43
C SER A 95 9.27 -33.33 -9.67
N ASP A 96 10.54 -33.49 -10.07
CA ASP A 96 11.40 -32.45 -10.61
C ASP A 96 11.95 -32.91 -11.95
N ALA A 97 11.51 -32.25 -13.03
CA ALA A 97 11.89 -32.62 -14.41
C ALA A 97 11.65 -34.11 -14.74
N GLY A 98 10.59 -34.70 -14.17
CA GLY A 98 10.23 -36.10 -14.38
C GLY A 98 10.82 -37.07 -13.34
N ASN A 99 11.78 -36.64 -12.53
CA ASN A 99 12.39 -37.47 -11.48
C ASN A 99 11.69 -37.26 -10.15
N SER A 100 11.56 -38.31 -9.33
CA SER A 100 11.03 -38.19 -7.97
C SER A 100 12.19 -38.05 -6.96
N PRO A 101 12.07 -37.21 -5.92
CA PRO A 101 13.06 -37.17 -4.85
C PRO A 101 13.18 -38.55 -4.17
N GLU A 102 14.41 -39.07 -4.06
CA GLU A 102 14.67 -40.39 -3.48
C GLU A 102 14.89 -40.30 -1.96
N GLY A 103 14.20 -41.17 -1.22
CA GLY A 103 14.29 -41.24 0.24
C GLY A 103 13.54 -40.14 0.99
N ASP A 104 13.22 -40.41 2.26
CA ASP A 104 12.32 -39.57 3.05
C ASP A 104 12.87 -38.16 3.30
N ALA A 105 14.18 -38.01 3.47
CA ALA A 105 14.81 -36.70 3.69
C ALA A 105 14.64 -35.79 2.46
N ALA A 106 14.93 -36.27 1.26
CA ALA A 106 14.80 -35.49 0.03
C ALA A 106 13.34 -35.16 -0.26
N ARG A 107 12.42 -36.11 -0.02
CA ARG A 107 10.98 -35.89 -0.15
C ARG A 107 10.48 -34.81 0.80
N ASN A 108 10.87 -34.87 2.08
CA ASN A 108 10.47 -33.90 3.09
C ASN A 108 11.02 -32.49 2.78
N THR A 109 12.27 -32.38 2.32
CA THR A 109 12.83 -31.09 1.88
C THR A 109 12.06 -30.54 0.68
N PHE A 110 11.77 -31.37 -0.32
CA PHE A 110 11.00 -30.94 -1.50
C PHE A 110 9.62 -30.40 -1.11
N ILE A 111 8.90 -31.11 -0.22
CA ILE A 111 7.60 -30.68 0.30
C ILE A 111 7.73 -29.35 1.05
N ALA A 112 8.71 -29.24 1.94
CA ALA A 112 8.94 -28.03 2.72
C ALA A 112 9.22 -26.82 1.83
N ASP A 113 10.05 -26.98 0.79
CA ASP A 113 10.40 -25.91 -0.12
C ASP A 113 9.21 -25.48 -1.00
N ALA A 114 8.43 -26.44 -1.52
CA ALA A 114 7.19 -26.15 -2.24
C ALA A 114 6.22 -25.37 -1.36
N LEU A 115 5.95 -25.84 -0.13
CA LEU A 115 5.01 -25.17 0.79
C LEU A 115 5.47 -23.77 1.20
N ARG A 116 6.75 -23.57 1.51
CA ARG A 116 7.31 -22.23 1.79
C ARG A 116 7.10 -21.29 0.62
N GLU A 117 7.33 -21.79 -0.59
CA GLU A 117 7.11 -20.99 -1.79
C GLU A 117 5.64 -20.63 -1.96
N MET A 118 4.73 -21.58 -1.79
CA MET A 118 3.29 -21.31 -1.85
C MET A 118 2.86 -20.24 -0.85
N VAL A 119 3.38 -20.29 0.37
CA VAL A 119 3.08 -19.32 1.43
C VAL A 119 3.49 -17.90 1.04
N VAL A 120 4.68 -17.70 0.48
CA VAL A 120 5.13 -16.34 0.09
C VAL A 120 4.37 -15.78 -1.12
N TYR A 121 3.63 -16.61 -1.84
CA TYR A 121 2.67 -16.20 -2.89
C TYR A 121 1.23 -16.07 -2.39
N GLY A 122 0.96 -16.38 -1.11
CA GLY A 122 -0.30 -16.09 -0.44
C GLY A 122 -1.16 -17.31 -0.14
N PHE A 123 -0.67 -18.52 -0.44
CA PHE A 123 -1.35 -19.73 -0.02
C PHE A 123 -1.49 -19.76 1.50
N ASN A 124 -2.73 -20.01 1.95
CA ASN A 124 -3.08 -20.11 3.37
C ASN A 124 -2.83 -18.83 4.21
N ALA A 125 -2.62 -17.66 3.58
CA ALA A 125 -2.34 -16.41 4.29
C ALA A 125 -3.43 -16.05 5.31
N LYS A 126 -4.71 -16.23 4.96
CA LYS A 126 -5.87 -15.94 5.82
C LYS A 126 -5.84 -16.71 7.14
N ASN A 127 -5.46 -18.00 7.11
CA ASN A 127 -5.38 -18.82 8.32
C ASN A 127 -4.06 -18.59 9.08
N ARG A 128 -2.98 -18.31 8.36
CA ARG A 128 -1.65 -18.07 8.95
C ARG A 128 -1.57 -16.75 9.70
N LEU A 129 -2.20 -15.69 9.18
CA LEU A 129 -2.06 -14.34 9.71
C LEU A 129 -2.45 -14.20 11.20
N PRO A 130 -3.63 -14.68 11.67
CA PRO A 130 -3.96 -14.65 13.09
C PRO A 130 -2.97 -15.44 13.96
N ALA A 131 -2.49 -16.60 13.47
CA ALA A 131 -1.55 -17.44 14.19
C ALA A 131 -0.15 -16.78 14.30
N LEU A 132 0.32 -16.16 13.22
CA LEU A 132 1.58 -15.40 13.18
C LEU A 132 1.55 -14.25 14.19
N TYR A 133 0.46 -13.48 14.19
CA TYR A 133 0.31 -12.36 15.12
C TYR A 133 0.24 -12.85 16.58
N LYS A 134 -0.52 -13.91 16.87
CA LYS A 134 -0.58 -14.49 18.22
C LYS A 134 0.79 -14.97 18.73
N LYS A 135 1.63 -15.49 17.84
CA LYS A 135 2.94 -16.06 18.19
C LYS A 135 4.02 -15.00 18.40
N GLY A 136 4.05 -13.94 17.60
CA GLY A 136 5.16 -12.98 17.63
C GLY A 136 4.78 -11.52 17.36
N GLY A 137 3.51 -11.17 17.49
CA GLY A 137 3.01 -9.80 17.39
C GLY A 137 3.23 -9.18 16.00
N SER A 138 3.32 -7.84 15.99
CA SER A 138 3.56 -7.05 14.78
C SER A 138 4.87 -7.44 14.09
N ALA A 139 5.94 -7.70 14.86
CA ALA A 139 7.24 -8.08 14.34
C ALA A 139 7.21 -9.37 13.48
N ALA A 140 6.41 -10.37 13.89
CA ALA A 140 6.25 -11.60 13.10
C ALA A 140 5.50 -11.34 11.78
N VAL A 141 4.44 -10.53 11.82
CA VAL A 141 3.65 -10.19 10.63
C VAL A 141 4.46 -9.31 9.66
N LEU A 142 5.22 -8.34 10.17
CA LEU A 142 6.10 -7.50 9.34
C LEU A 142 7.18 -8.32 8.64
N ARG A 143 7.74 -9.34 9.30
CA ARG A 143 8.69 -10.26 8.66
C ARG A 143 8.05 -11.04 7.51
N GLU A 144 6.81 -11.51 7.70
CA GLU A 144 6.06 -12.21 6.65
C GLU A 144 5.71 -11.26 5.49
N ALA A 145 5.32 -10.02 5.79
CA ALA A 145 5.08 -8.97 4.80
C ALA A 145 6.33 -8.63 3.98
N ALA A 146 7.50 -8.60 4.60
CA ALA A 146 8.77 -8.40 3.91
C ALA A 146 9.12 -9.56 2.95
N ALA A 147 8.72 -10.78 3.30
CA ALA A 147 8.97 -11.99 2.51
C ALA A 147 7.92 -12.23 1.40
N ALA A 148 6.74 -11.61 1.51
CA ALA A 148 5.69 -11.70 0.51
C ALA A 148 6.20 -11.35 -0.89
N ARG A 149 5.81 -12.14 -1.89
CA ARG A 149 6.25 -11.98 -3.29
C ARG A 149 5.32 -11.12 -4.13
N THR A 150 4.15 -10.79 -3.60
CA THR A 150 3.12 -10.07 -4.33
C THR A 150 2.61 -8.90 -3.51
N ASP A 151 2.12 -7.87 -4.21
CA ASP A 151 1.59 -6.67 -3.57
C ASP A 151 0.32 -6.99 -2.79
N GLU A 152 -0.56 -7.85 -3.32
CA GLU A 152 -1.82 -8.22 -2.66
C GLU A 152 -1.57 -8.89 -1.31
N LEU A 153 -0.63 -9.85 -1.26
CA LEU A 153 -0.29 -10.53 -0.02
C LEU A 153 0.33 -9.56 0.97
N ARG A 154 1.28 -8.74 0.51
CA ARG A 154 1.97 -7.76 1.37
C ARG A 154 0.98 -6.76 1.95
N SER A 155 0.12 -6.20 1.11
CA SER A 155 -0.96 -5.30 1.53
C SER A 155 -1.87 -5.95 2.56
N SER A 156 -2.27 -7.21 2.38
CA SER A 156 -3.15 -7.89 3.34
C SER A 156 -2.54 -7.98 4.75
N TYR A 157 -1.22 -8.18 4.84
CA TYR A 157 -0.51 -8.19 6.12
C TYR A 157 -0.39 -6.80 6.72
N LEU A 158 -0.06 -5.78 5.92
CA LEU A 158 0.04 -4.40 6.39
C LEU A 158 -1.32 -3.83 6.80
N GLU A 159 -2.38 -4.13 6.05
CA GLU A 159 -3.77 -3.77 6.36
C GLU A 159 -4.23 -4.38 7.69
N PHE A 160 -3.94 -5.66 7.92
CA PHE A 160 -4.24 -6.30 9.20
C PHE A 160 -3.56 -5.58 10.36
N LEU A 161 -2.29 -5.20 10.21
CA LEU A 161 -1.56 -4.46 11.23
C LEU A 161 -2.16 -3.06 11.46
N LEU A 162 -2.50 -2.33 10.41
CA LEU A 162 -3.08 -0.98 10.56
C LEU A 162 -4.48 -0.99 11.19
N LYS A 163 -5.16 -2.14 11.18
CA LYS A 163 -6.48 -2.33 11.80
C LYS A 163 -6.44 -2.70 13.28
N ILE A 164 -5.30 -3.11 13.84
CA ILE A 164 -5.17 -3.41 15.28
C ILE A 164 -4.79 -2.15 16.08
N ASP A 165 -5.12 -2.13 17.37
CA ASP A 165 -4.98 -0.94 18.23
C ASP A 165 -3.62 -0.84 18.96
N SER A 166 -2.74 -1.84 18.81
CA SER A 166 -1.53 -1.99 19.63
C SER A 166 -0.22 -1.76 18.88
N LEU A 167 -0.24 -1.07 17.74
CA LEU A 167 0.98 -0.79 16.97
C LEU A 167 1.88 0.20 17.69
N GLN A 168 3.19 -0.10 17.72
CA GLN A 168 4.20 0.82 18.20
C GLN A 168 4.57 1.83 17.10
N GLN A 169 5.13 2.97 17.49
CA GLN A 169 5.54 3.99 16.52
C GLN A 169 6.58 3.47 15.51
N SER A 170 7.51 2.63 15.98
CA SER A 170 8.48 1.95 15.11
C SER A 170 7.82 1.03 14.08
N ASP A 171 6.70 0.38 14.45
CA ASP A 171 5.95 -0.48 13.52
C ASP A 171 5.29 0.38 12.44
N LEU A 172 4.71 1.53 12.81
CA LEU A 172 4.13 2.48 11.86
C LEU A 172 5.17 3.00 10.86
N THR A 173 6.36 3.36 11.33
CA THR A 173 7.46 3.77 10.46
C THR A 173 7.84 2.64 9.49
N LEU A 174 7.99 1.40 9.97
CA LEU A 174 8.34 0.25 9.13
C LEU A 174 7.24 -0.08 8.11
N ILE A 175 5.96 0.00 8.51
CA ILE A 175 4.83 -0.16 7.60
C ILE A 175 4.92 0.88 6.49
N ALA A 176 5.06 2.17 6.83
CA ALA A 176 5.14 3.24 5.84
C ALA A 176 6.33 3.06 4.87
N GLN A 177 7.48 2.64 5.37
CA GLN A 177 8.65 2.31 4.54
C GLN A 177 8.39 1.14 3.59
N MET A 178 7.70 0.09 4.06
CA MET A 178 7.32 -1.03 3.18
C MET A 178 6.32 -0.60 2.12
N VAL A 179 5.35 0.25 2.45
CA VAL A 179 4.39 0.79 1.47
C VAL A 179 5.13 1.60 0.40
N ALA A 180 6.06 2.47 0.79
CA ALA A 180 6.82 3.29 -0.16
C ALA A 180 7.74 2.47 -1.07
N GLY A 181 8.46 1.48 -0.49
CA GLY A 181 9.56 0.80 -1.18
C GLY A 181 9.29 -0.61 -1.70
N LYS A 182 8.15 -1.23 -1.34
CA LYS A 182 7.83 -2.61 -1.73
C LYS A 182 6.46 -2.81 -2.37
N ILE A 183 5.53 -1.89 -2.21
CA ILE A 183 4.27 -1.89 -2.95
C ILE A 183 4.49 -1.11 -4.24
N ASN A 184 4.09 -1.65 -5.39
CA ASN A 184 4.24 -0.99 -6.68
C ASN A 184 2.99 -0.18 -7.05
N GLY A 185 1.80 -0.72 -6.78
CA GLY A 185 0.54 -0.09 -7.16
C GLY A 185 0.23 1.21 -6.42
N ASP A 186 0.13 2.33 -7.14
CA ASP A 186 -0.19 3.66 -6.58
C ASP A 186 -1.53 3.68 -5.82
N VAL A 187 -2.57 3.06 -6.39
CA VAL A 187 -3.89 2.94 -5.74
C VAL A 187 -3.79 2.17 -4.43
N GLU A 188 -2.96 1.14 -4.39
CA GLU A 188 -2.78 0.29 -3.23
C GLU A 188 -2.01 1.02 -2.12
N LYS A 189 -1.01 1.82 -2.49
CA LYS A 189 -0.32 2.73 -1.55
C LYS A 189 -1.30 3.70 -0.88
N VAL A 190 -2.19 4.31 -1.65
CA VAL A 190 -3.20 5.24 -1.12
C VAL A 190 -4.20 4.52 -0.19
N LYS A 191 -4.67 3.32 -0.55
CA LYS A 191 -5.56 2.53 0.33
C LYS A 191 -4.91 2.21 1.67
N LEU A 192 -3.63 1.81 1.68
CA LEU A 192 -2.92 1.55 2.93
C LEU A 192 -2.72 2.84 3.74
N LEU A 193 -2.40 3.95 3.07
CA LEU A 193 -2.25 5.25 3.71
C LEU A 193 -3.56 5.74 4.37
N GLN A 194 -4.72 5.44 3.78
CA GLN A 194 -6.04 5.76 4.38
C GLN A 194 -6.29 5.08 5.72
N LEU A 195 -5.58 3.99 6.02
CA LEU A 195 -5.70 3.27 7.29
C LEU A 195 -4.83 3.88 8.40
N PHE A 196 -4.01 4.89 8.10
CA PHE A 196 -3.24 5.62 9.11
C PHE A 196 -4.18 6.52 9.90
N ARG A 197 -4.39 6.19 11.17
CA ARG A 197 -5.32 6.91 12.05
C ARG A 197 -4.74 8.25 12.48
N THR A 198 -5.61 9.13 12.96
CA THR A 198 -5.20 10.43 13.51
C THR A 198 -4.12 10.26 14.58
N GLY A 199 -2.99 10.94 14.40
CA GLY A 199 -1.85 10.90 15.32
C GLY A 199 -0.77 9.86 14.98
N TYR A 200 -1.01 8.98 14.00
CA TYR A 200 0.01 7.99 13.59
C TYR A 200 1.26 8.63 12.98
N MET A 201 1.15 9.86 12.49
CA MET A 201 2.26 10.62 11.89
C MET A 201 2.76 11.75 12.81
N SER A 202 2.54 11.65 14.12
CA SER A 202 2.94 12.70 15.06
C SER A 202 4.44 12.73 15.36
N ASP A 203 5.18 11.64 15.11
CA ASP A 203 6.64 11.65 15.16
C ASP A 203 7.25 11.92 13.77
N ILE A 204 8.50 12.39 13.80
CA ILE A 204 9.21 12.82 12.60
C ILE A 204 9.53 11.65 11.68
N GLN A 205 9.82 10.47 12.21
CA GLN A 205 10.22 9.30 11.42
C GLN A 205 9.03 8.74 10.63
N THR A 206 7.87 8.56 11.27
CA THR A 206 6.68 8.06 10.56
C THR A 206 6.13 9.10 9.59
N ALA A 207 6.12 10.38 9.94
CA ALA A 207 5.71 11.44 9.00
C ALA A 207 6.59 11.47 7.74
N ASN A 208 7.91 11.37 7.91
CA ASN A 208 8.83 11.31 6.77
C ASN A 208 8.66 10.02 5.95
N ALA A 209 8.44 8.88 6.60
CA ALA A 209 8.16 7.63 5.89
C ALA A 209 6.84 7.71 5.11
N ALA A 210 5.80 8.35 5.65
CA ALA A 210 4.54 8.57 4.95
C ALA A 210 4.70 9.51 3.74
N LEU A 211 5.48 10.59 3.88
CA LEU A 211 5.82 11.46 2.74
C LEU A 211 6.61 10.73 1.65
N SER A 212 7.45 9.75 2.00
CA SER A 212 8.10 8.87 1.02
C SER A 212 7.11 7.97 0.28
N ILE A 213 5.95 7.63 0.87
CA ILE A 213 4.86 6.96 0.15
C ILE A 213 4.36 7.90 -0.96
N ALA A 214 3.99 9.14 -0.62
CA ALA A 214 3.49 10.12 -1.59
C ALA A 214 4.51 10.42 -2.70
N GLU A 215 5.80 10.52 -2.35
CA GLU A 215 6.89 10.72 -3.30
C GLU A 215 7.04 9.55 -4.29
N SER A 216 6.82 8.31 -3.82
CA SER A 216 6.91 7.09 -4.62
C SER A 216 5.71 6.81 -5.54
N ILE A 217 4.67 7.64 -5.48
CA ILE A 217 3.47 7.51 -6.33
C ILE A 217 3.70 8.20 -7.68
N HIS A 218 3.31 7.55 -8.77
CA HIS A 218 3.51 8.07 -10.13
C HIS A 218 2.29 8.83 -10.65
N SER A 219 1.08 8.32 -10.39
CA SER A 219 -0.19 8.94 -10.74
C SER A 219 -0.36 10.28 -10.02
N GLY A 220 -0.53 11.36 -10.77
CA GLY A 220 -0.78 12.70 -10.21
C GLY A 220 -2.02 12.72 -9.31
N LEU A 221 -3.09 12.03 -9.71
CA LEU A 221 -4.33 11.92 -8.93
C LEU A 221 -4.10 11.21 -7.59
N GLU A 222 -3.40 10.08 -7.59
CA GLU A 222 -3.14 9.33 -6.35
C GLU A 222 -2.11 10.05 -5.46
N LYS A 223 -1.16 10.78 -6.06
CA LYS A 223 -0.20 11.61 -5.32
C LYS A 223 -0.89 12.77 -4.61
N THR A 224 -1.83 13.46 -5.26
CA THR A 224 -2.69 14.48 -4.65
C THR A 224 -3.42 13.91 -3.44
N LYS A 225 -4.13 12.79 -3.60
CA LYS A 225 -4.85 12.13 -2.49
C LYS A 225 -3.93 11.74 -1.34
N ALA A 226 -2.75 11.20 -1.64
CA ALA A 226 -1.77 10.82 -0.62
C ALA A 226 -1.29 12.04 0.19
N LEU A 227 -0.98 13.14 -0.48
CA LEU A 227 -0.58 14.37 0.20
C LEU A 227 -1.71 14.94 1.06
N GLU A 228 -2.95 14.94 0.58
CA GLU A 228 -4.10 15.39 1.38
C GLU A 228 -4.29 14.54 2.65
N LEU A 229 -4.16 13.21 2.55
CA LEU A 229 -4.24 12.29 3.69
C LEU A 229 -3.14 12.55 4.72
N ILE A 230 -1.90 12.78 4.26
CA ILE A 230 -0.76 13.07 5.15
C ILE A 230 -0.95 14.44 5.80
N LEU A 231 -1.29 15.46 5.00
CA LEU A 231 -1.47 16.82 5.49
C LEU A 231 -2.71 16.95 6.38
N ALA A 232 -3.65 16.01 6.34
CA ALA A 232 -4.77 15.90 7.28
C ALA A 232 -4.32 15.57 8.72
N GLN A 233 -3.13 15.00 8.89
CA GLN A 233 -2.56 14.63 10.17
C GLN A 233 -1.84 15.79 10.85
N PRO A 234 -1.71 15.77 12.19
CA PRO A 234 -0.80 16.67 12.89
C PRO A 234 0.65 16.27 12.57
N ILE A 235 1.29 17.02 11.67
CA ILE A 235 2.70 16.85 11.28
C ILE A 235 3.51 18.11 11.62
N MET A 236 4.83 17.95 11.70
CA MET A 236 5.77 19.03 12.00
C MET A 236 6.05 19.93 10.80
N THR A 237 6.73 21.05 11.06
CA THR A 237 6.92 22.11 10.09
C THR A 237 7.73 21.72 8.87
N ASP A 238 8.84 21.00 9.08
CA ASP A 238 9.70 20.58 7.99
C ASP A 238 8.99 19.58 7.06
N GLU A 239 8.07 18.78 7.60
CA GLU A 239 7.24 17.82 6.87
C GLU A 239 6.19 18.52 6.00
N VAL A 240 5.59 19.62 6.47
CA VAL A 240 4.72 20.47 5.64
C VAL A 240 5.51 21.05 4.46
N VAL A 241 6.71 21.56 4.73
CA VAL A 241 7.59 22.10 3.68
C VAL A 241 7.98 21.01 2.68
N ARG A 242 8.30 19.78 3.14
CA ARG A 242 8.57 18.65 2.27
C ARG A 242 7.35 18.22 1.45
N ALA A 243 6.15 18.21 2.04
CA ALA A 243 4.91 17.92 1.33
C ALA A 243 4.68 18.90 0.17
N LEU A 244 4.94 20.19 0.38
CA LEU A 244 4.87 21.21 -0.67
C LEU A 244 5.91 21.02 -1.78
N LYS A 245 7.12 20.53 -1.45
CA LYS A 245 8.11 20.14 -2.47
C LYS A 245 7.62 18.95 -3.31
N ILE A 246 7.03 17.93 -2.67
CA ILE A 246 6.46 16.78 -3.37
C ILE A 246 5.27 17.22 -4.24
N ASN A 247 4.44 18.14 -3.76
CA ASN A 247 3.34 18.72 -4.52
C ASN A 247 3.78 19.26 -5.88
N ASN A 248 4.94 19.95 -5.94
CA ASN A 248 5.48 20.48 -7.18
C ASN A 248 5.84 19.41 -8.23
N THR A 249 5.95 18.13 -7.83
CA THR A 249 6.19 16.99 -8.72
C THR A 249 4.90 16.40 -9.32
N ILE A 250 3.73 16.89 -8.92
CA ILE A 250 2.45 16.46 -9.52
C ILE A 250 2.37 16.98 -10.97
N SER A 251 2.00 16.09 -11.89
CA SER A 251 1.76 16.44 -13.28
C SER A 251 0.47 17.27 -13.41
N GLY A 252 0.60 18.48 -13.95
CA GLY A 252 -0.51 19.41 -14.13
C GLY A 252 -0.83 20.23 -12.89
N ASP A 253 -1.46 21.38 -13.09
CA ASP A 253 -1.69 22.33 -12.01
C ASP A 253 -2.96 22.04 -11.20
N LEU A 254 -3.96 21.34 -11.75
CA LEU A 254 -5.18 20.99 -11.01
C LEU A 254 -4.88 20.19 -9.73
N GLY A 255 -4.09 19.11 -9.86
CA GLY A 255 -3.72 18.29 -8.70
C GLY A 255 -2.82 19.02 -7.70
N LYS A 256 -1.98 19.96 -8.17
CA LYS A 256 -1.19 20.84 -7.28
C LYS A 256 -2.10 21.82 -6.54
N MET A 257 -3.04 22.43 -7.26
CA MET A 257 -3.99 23.39 -6.75
C MET A 257 -4.84 22.75 -5.65
N ASP A 258 -5.30 21.51 -5.83
CA ASP A 258 -6.12 20.80 -4.84
C ASP A 258 -5.40 20.68 -3.48
N VAL A 259 -4.13 20.25 -3.47
CA VAL A 259 -3.31 20.17 -2.25
C VAL A 259 -3.09 21.55 -1.62
N LEU A 260 -2.77 22.56 -2.43
CA LEU A 260 -2.52 23.91 -1.94
C LEU A 260 -3.80 24.54 -1.37
N TYR A 261 -4.94 24.29 -2.00
CA TYR A 261 -6.25 24.76 -1.55
C TYR A 261 -6.69 24.04 -0.27
N PHE A 262 -6.40 22.74 -0.15
CA PHE A 262 -6.58 21.97 1.08
C PHE A 262 -5.77 22.57 2.23
N LEU A 263 -4.49 22.89 2.01
CA LEU A 263 -3.66 23.55 3.00
C LEU A 263 -4.20 24.94 3.35
N ALA A 264 -4.49 25.80 2.37
CA ALA A 264 -4.95 27.17 2.59
C ALA A 264 -6.24 27.30 3.41
N LYS A 265 -7.04 26.23 3.56
CA LYS A 265 -8.21 26.19 4.45
C LYS A 265 -7.85 26.01 5.92
N LYS A 266 -6.64 25.54 6.22
CA LYS A 266 -6.17 25.29 7.58
C LYS A 266 -5.61 26.54 8.22
N GLU A 267 -5.54 26.53 9.54
CA GLU A 267 -4.70 27.48 10.25
C GLU A 267 -3.25 27.02 10.13
N HIS A 268 -2.35 27.97 9.89
CA HIS A 268 -0.94 27.69 9.77
C HIS A 268 -0.17 28.51 10.79
N GLN A 269 0.62 27.79 11.58
CA GLN A 269 1.69 28.30 12.42
C GLN A 269 2.84 27.28 12.33
N PRO A 270 4.10 27.73 12.25
CA PRO A 270 4.58 29.11 12.26
C PRO A 270 4.52 29.81 10.88
N SER A 271 4.97 31.07 10.78
CA SER A 271 4.96 31.90 9.55
C SER A 271 5.63 31.24 8.33
N GLU A 272 6.59 30.35 8.56
CA GLU A 272 7.29 29.57 7.54
C GLU A 272 6.32 28.71 6.71
N HIS A 273 5.23 28.21 7.31
CA HIS A 273 4.19 27.46 6.59
C HIS A 273 3.49 28.33 5.55
N TRP A 274 3.13 29.56 5.93
CA TRP A 274 2.50 30.50 5.02
C TRP A 274 3.43 30.84 3.86
N ILE A 275 4.69 31.14 4.15
CA ILE A 275 5.68 31.48 3.13
C ILE A 275 5.88 30.31 2.16
N ALA A 276 6.00 29.08 2.68
CA ALA A 276 6.14 27.89 1.85
C ALA A 276 4.91 27.66 0.96
N LEU A 277 3.70 27.78 1.52
CA LEU A 277 2.43 27.64 0.80
C LEU A 277 2.28 28.69 -0.32
N ILE A 278 2.58 29.95 -0.01
CA ILE A 278 2.55 31.07 -0.95
C ILE A 278 3.56 30.85 -2.08
N ASN A 279 4.79 30.47 -1.76
CA ASN A 279 5.83 30.22 -2.77
C ASN A 279 5.47 29.03 -3.67
N ALA A 280 4.90 27.96 -3.11
CA ALA A 280 4.42 26.82 -3.89
C ALA A 280 3.24 27.20 -4.80
N THR A 281 2.35 28.09 -4.35
CA THR A 281 1.29 28.67 -5.19
C THR A 281 1.87 29.41 -6.38
N GLY A 282 2.98 30.14 -6.19
CA GLY A 282 3.69 30.81 -7.28
C GLY A 282 4.28 29.88 -8.35
N GLN A 283 4.38 28.57 -8.08
CA GLN A 283 4.88 27.58 -9.05
C GLN A 283 3.78 27.01 -9.97
N LEU A 284 2.50 27.34 -9.75
CA LEU A 284 1.44 26.97 -10.70
C LEU A 284 1.64 27.78 -11.99
N SER A 285 1.48 27.14 -13.14
CA SER A 285 1.61 27.78 -14.46
C SER A 285 0.40 28.64 -14.79
N SER A 286 -0.80 28.18 -14.46
CA SER A 286 -2.05 28.92 -14.66
C SER A 286 -2.21 30.09 -13.67
N GLU A 287 -2.28 31.32 -14.17
CA GLU A 287 -2.52 32.49 -13.32
C GLU A 287 -3.90 32.46 -12.65
N LEU A 288 -4.90 31.85 -13.29
CA LEU A 288 -6.23 31.70 -12.72
C LEU A 288 -6.23 30.77 -11.50
N GLU A 289 -5.44 29.69 -11.56
CA GLU A 289 -5.31 28.75 -10.44
C GLU A 289 -4.45 29.35 -9.32
N ARG A 290 -3.37 30.07 -9.66
CA ARG A 290 -2.63 30.90 -8.69
C ARG A 290 -3.57 31.85 -7.96
N ALA A 291 -4.39 32.59 -8.69
CA ALA A 291 -5.33 33.54 -8.11
C ALA A 291 -6.33 32.88 -7.17
N LYS A 292 -6.93 31.75 -7.56
CA LYS A 292 -7.89 31.03 -6.69
C LYS A 292 -7.28 30.58 -5.37
N VAL A 293 -6.03 30.09 -5.39
CA VAL A 293 -5.34 29.68 -4.16
C VAL A 293 -4.95 30.91 -3.33
N LEU A 294 -4.43 31.97 -3.95
CA LEU A 294 -4.09 33.23 -3.25
C LEU A 294 -5.31 33.89 -2.61
N GLU A 295 -6.47 33.91 -3.28
CA GLU A 295 -7.73 34.41 -2.71
C GLU A 295 -8.08 33.62 -1.44
N GLN A 296 -7.93 32.29 -1.45
CA GLN A 296 -8.20 31.47 -0.28
C GLN A 296 -7.18 31.74 0.85
N ILE A 297 -5.89 31.84 0.52
CA ILE A 297 -4.83 32.22 1.46
C ILE A 297 -5.15 33.57 2.11
N ALA A 298 -5.57 34.57 1.33
CA ALA A 298 -5.87 35.92 1.79
C ALA A 298 -6.95 35.94 2.88
N THR A 299 -7.91 35.00 2.87
CA THR A 299 -8.97 34.92 3.89
C THR A 299 -8.47 34.60 5.30
N LYS A 300 -7.25 34.04 5.42
CA LYS A 300 -6.64 33.58 6.67
C LYS A 300 -5.21 34.11 6.87
N LEU A 301 -4.76 35.01 6.00
CA LEU A 301 -3.40 35.55 6.03
C LEU A 301 -3.15 36.28 7.37
N PRO A 302 -2.05 36.01 8.08
CA PRO A 302 -1.75 36.68 9.35
C PRO A 302 -1.53 38.18 9.14
N ALA A 303 -2.29 39.01 9.88
CA ALA A 303 -2.30 40.45 9.72
C ALA A 303 -1.06 41.15 10.34
N ASP A 304 -0.38 40.49 11.26
CA ASP A 304 0.73 40.99 12.06
C ASP A 304 2.10 40.45 11.62
N GLU A 305 2.16 39.75 10.48
CA GLU A 305 3.38 39.11 9.95
C GLU A 305 3.85 39.77 8.63
N PRO A 306 4.74 40.78 8.68
CA PRO A 306 5.16 41.54 7.49
C PRO A 306 5.84 40.67 6.42
N THR A 307 6.62 39.67 6.83
CA THR A 307 7.34 38.75 5.93
C THR A 307 6.37 37.89 5.12
N VAL A 308 5.30 37.42 5.75
CA VAL A 308 4.22 36.66 5.09
C VAL A 308 3.48 37.54 4.09
N LYS A 309 3.15 38.79 4.45
CA LYS A 309 2.51 39.75 3.55
C LYS A 309 3.39 40.09 2.34
N GLU A 310 4.69 40.23 2.53
CA GLU A 310 5.62 40.50 1.44
C GLU A 310 5.72 39.31 0.47
N ALA A 311 5.81 38.08 1.00
CA ALA A 311 5.75 36.88 0.17
C ALA A 311 4.46 36.81 -0.64
N PHE A 312 3.31 37.12 -0.02
CA PHE A 312 2.01 37.14 -0.69
C PHE A 312 1.99 38.15 -1.84
N ARG A 313 2.39 39.40 -1.58
CA ARG A 313 2.44 40.47 -2.59
C ARG A 313 3.35 40.12 -3.76
N LYS A 314 4.52 39.54 -3.47
CA LYS A 314 5.47 39.10 -4.50
C LYS A 314 4.83 38.09 -5.45
N VAL A 315 4.13 37.08 -4.92
CA VAL A 315 3.48 36.06 -5.75
C VAL A 315 2.24 36.60 -6.45
N ALA A 316 1.42 37.41 -5.78
CA ALA A 316 0.27 38.08 -6.38
C ALA A 316 0.66 38.99 -7.56
N GLY A 317 1.83 39.65 -7.48
CA GLY A 317 2.39 40.47 -8.56
C GLY A 317 2.77 39.69 -9.83
N THR A 318 2.76 38.34 -9.80
CA THR A 318 2.97 37.52 -11.01
C THR A 318 1.71 37.31 -11.84
N ILE A 319 0.56 37.81 -11.36
CA ILE A 319 -0.71 37.80 -12.10
C ILE A 319 -0.70 39.00 -13.05
N THR A 320 -0.80 38.75 -14.35
CA THR A 320 -0.66 39.81 -15.36
C THR A 320 -2.01 40.43 -15.73
N SER A 321 -3.11 39.69 -15.54
CA SER A 321 -4.47 40.20 -15.72
C SER A 321 -4.83 41.22 -14.62
N PRO A 322 -5.10 42.50 -14.96
CA PRO A 322 -5.41 43.53 -13.96
C PRO A 322 -6.65 43.20 -13.12
N MET A 323 -7.69 42.64 -13.76
CA MET A 323 -8.94 42.26 -13.09
C MET A 323 -8.71 41.14 -12.06
N ILE A 324 -7.88 40.16 -12.39
CA ILE A 324 -7.56 39.06 -11.46
C ILE A 324 -6.65 39.57 -10.34
N ALA A 325 -5.66 40.41 -10.65
CA ALA A 325 -4.76 41.00 -9.68
C ALA A 325 -5.52 41.87 -8.66
N GLU A 326 -6.44 42.72 -9.12
CA GLU A 326 -7.32 43.53 -8.25
C GLU A 326 -8.13 42.66 -7.30
N LYS A 327 -8.72 41.57 -7.82
CA LYS A 327 -9.50 40.62 -7.01
C LYS A 327 -8.66 39.93 -5.92
N VAL A 328 -7.46 39.47 -6.26
CA VAL A 328 -6.54 38.82 -5.29
C VAL A 328 -6.08 39.80 -4.22
N MET A 329 -5.68 41.01 -4.62
CA MET A 329 -5.20 42.03 -3.68
C MET A 329 -6.30 42.56 -2.78
N GLY A 330 -7.53 42.68 -3.29
CA GLY A 330 -8.70 43.09 -2.50
C GLY A 330 -9.21 42.03 -1.51
N ALA A 331 -8.76 40.78 -1.63
CA ALA A 331 -9.15 39.69 -0.71
C ALA A 331 -8.38 39.70 0.62
N VAL A 332 -7.29 40.47 0.72
CA VAL A 332 -6.47 40.59 1.94
C VAL A 332 -7.22 41.44 2.97
N LYS A 333 -7.47 40.86 4.15
CA LYS A 333 -8.11 41.53 5.29
C LYS A 333 -7.10 42.19 6.23
#